data_AF-A0A7S3TNF0-F1
#
_entry.id   AF-A0A7S3TNF0-F1
#
_cell.length_a   1.000
_cell.length_b   1.000
_cell.length_c   1.000
_cell.angle_alpha   90.00
_cell.angle_beta   90.00
_cell.angle_gamma   90.00
#
_symmetry.space_group_name_H-M   'P 1'
#
loop_
_entity.id
_entity.type
_entity.pdbx_description
1 polymer ?
#
loop_
_entity_poly.entity_id
_entity_poly.type
_entity_poly.pdbx_seq_one_letter_code
_entity_poly.pdbx_strand_id
1 'polypeptide(L)'
;RRLVVFTGMLMVGLVCSQWAAFHLSPVNYRSWSRGLGILTMLCLSFLMVNVGYEFDIDKSRLGDYGKDYVVAMSAAGLPWLFVAAWLHYMLPGSMAWGPALLMARFAAPTSAGILFSMLE
;
A
#
# COMPACT_ATOMS: atom_id res chain seq x y z
N ARG A 1 6.62 8.29 -20.44
CA ARG A 1 5.20 8.42 -20.87
C ARG A 1 4.24 7.74 -19.88
N ARG A 2 4.49 6.49 -19.46
CA ARG A 2 3.63 5.75 -18.52
C ARG A 2 3.48 6.42 -17.15
N LEU A 3 4.57 6.99 -16.61
CA LEU A 3 4.53 7.73 -15.33
C LEU A 3 3.49 8.86 -15.34
N VAL A 4 3.39 9.64 -16.42
CA VAL A 4 2.38 10.71 -16.58
C VAL A 4 0.96 10.14 -16.61
N VAL A 5 0.77 8.96 -17.20
CA VAL A 5 -0.54 8.29 -17.22
C VAL A 5 -0.94 7.87 -15.80
N PHE A 6 -0.04 7.27 -15.03
CA PHE A 6 -0.31 6.85 -13.65
C PHE A 6 -0.56 8.05 -12.73
N THR A 7 0.28 9.09 -12.80
CA THR A 7 0.05 10.34 -12.06
C THR A 7 -1.26 11.01 -12.48
N GLY A 8 -1.58 10.99 -13.78
CA GLY A 8 -2.85 11.49 -14.30
C GLY A 8 -4.06 10.73 -13.76
N MET A 9 -4.01 9.40 -13.72
CA MET A 9 -5.07 8.56 -13.13
C MET A 9 -5.24 8.84 -11.64
N LEU A 10 -4.15 9.06 -10.89
CA LEU A 10 -4.22 9.45 -9.48
C LEU A 10 -4.91 10.81 -9.30
N MET A 11 -4.54 11.80 -10.11
CA MET A 11 -5.18 13.13 -10.06
C MET A 11 -6.67 13.07 -10.40
N VAL A 12 -7.04 12.31 -11.42
CA VAL A 12 -8.46 12.09 -11.78
C VAL A 12 -9.21 11.41 -10.63
N GLY A 13 -8.63 10.37 -10.03
CA GLY A 13 -9.22 9.69 -8.87
C GLY A 13 -9.46 10.63 -7.69
N LEU A 14 -8.50 11.53 -7.43
CA LEU A 14 -8.60 12.53 -6.37
C LEU A 14 -9.73 13.52 -6.65
N VAL A 15 -9.81 14.06 -7.87
CA VAL A 15 -10.88 14.99 -8.28
C VAL A 15 -12.26 14.31 -8.18
N CYS A 16 -12.38 13.08 -8.69
CA CYS A 16 -13.63 12.31 -8.60
C CYS A 16 -14.05 12.06 -7.14
N SER A 17 -13.10 11.80 -6.24
CA SER A 17 -13.38 11.63 -4.81
C SER A 17 -13.92 12.91 -4.18
N GLN A 18 -13.32 14.06 -4.47
CA GLN A 18 -13.78 15.35 -3.94
C GLN A 18 -15.14 15.75 -4.52
N TRP A 19 -15.36 15.50 -5.81
CA TRP A 19 -16.64 15.77 -6.47
C TRP A 19 -17.78 14.93 -5.88
N ALA A 20 -17.52 13.63 -5.65
CA ALA A 20 -18.47 12.73 -5.02
C ALA A 20 -18.80 13.14 -3.57
N ALA A 21 -17.82 13.61 -2.80
CA ALA A 21 -18.04 14.10 -1.44
C ALA A 21 -18.91 15.37 -1.40
N PHE A 22 -18.85 16.22 -2.42
CA PHE A 22 -19.64 17.45 -2.49
C PHE A 22 -21.07 17.22 -3.00
N HIS A 23 -21.28 16.32 -3.96
CA HIS A 23 -22.59 16.12 -4.61
C HIS A 23 -23.48 15.03 -3.98
N LEU A 24 -22.93 14.06 -3.23
CA LEU A 24 -23.71 12.94 -2.70
C LEU A 24 -24.19 13.19 -1.27
N SER A 25 -25.44 12.77 -0.99
CA SER A 25 -25.94 12.69 0.38
C SER A 25 -25.17 11.65 1.22
N PRO A 26 -25.12 11.77 2.56
CA PRO A 26 -24.30 10.90 3.42
C PRO A 26 -24.59 9.40 3.29
N VAL A 27 -25.85 9.05 2.98
CA VAL A 27 -26.29 7.66 2.79
C VAL A 27 -25.77 7.10 1.45
N ASN A 28 -25.87 7.89 0.38
CA ASN A 28 -25.42 7.48 -0.96
C ASN A 28 -23.89 7.41 -1.03
N TYR A 29 -23.19 8.31 -0.34
CA TYR A 29 -21.73 8.30 -0.23
C TYR A 29 -21.22 7.01 0.42
N ARG A 30 -21.89 6.49 1.46
CA ARG A 30 -21.49 5.26 2.14
C ARG A 30 -21.60 4.03 1.23
N SER A 31 -22.68 3.92 0.45
CA SER A 31 -22.85 2.83 -0.52
C SER A 31 -21.84 2.93 -1.66
N TRP A 32 -21.60 4.15 -2.16
CA TRP A 32 -20.58 4.42 -3.16
C TRP A 32 -19.17 4.03 -2.70
N SER A 33 -18.76 4.48 -1.51
CA SER A 33 -17.46 4.15 -0.91
C SER A 33 -17.28 2.64 -0.71
N ARG A 34 -18.34 1.93 -0.31
CA ARG A 34 -18.30 0.47 -0.17
C ARG A 34 -18.11 -0.22 -1.52
N GLY A 35 -18.81 0.22 -2.57
CA GLY A 35 -18.64 -0.31 -3.93
C GLY A 35 -17.21 -0.12 -4.44
N LEU A 36 -16.66 1.09 -4.27
CA LEU A 36 -15.26 1.39 -4.60
C LEU A 36 -14.27 0.54 -3.79
N GLY A 37 -14.55 0.30 -2.51
CA GLY A 37 -13.74 -0.55 -1.65
C GLY A 37 -13.63 -1.98 -2.17
N ILE A 38 -14.75 -2.57 -2.60
CA ILE A 38 -14.77 -3.93 -3.18
C ILE A 38 -13.98 -3.97 -4.49
N LEU A 39 -14.19 -2.99 -5.38
CA LEU A 39 -13.47 -2.91 -6.64
C LEU A 39 -11.95 -2.74 -6.43
N THR A 40 -11.55 -1.91 -5.47
CA THR A 40 -10.14 -1.67 -5.13
C THR A 40 -9.49 -2.94 -4.59
N MET A 41 -10.18 -3.68 -3.72
CA MET A 41 -9.68 -4.95 -3.19
C MET A 41 -9.55 -6.01 -4.29
N LEU A 42 -10.50 -6.07 -5.23
CA LEU A 42 -10.43 -6.97 -6.39
C LEU A 42 -9.23 -6.64 -7.29
N CYS A 43 -9.02 -5.35 -7.60
CA CYS A 43 -7.88 -4.90 -8.39
C CYS A 43 -6.55 -5.17 -7.67
N LEU A 44 -6.48 -4.90 -6.36
CA LEU A 44 -5.30 -5.17 -5.55
C LEU A 44 -4.95 -6.66 -5.52
N SER A 45 -5.96 -7.54 -5.42
CA SER A 45 -5.76 -8.99 -5.49
C SER A 45 -5.13 -9.40 -6.82
N PHE A 46 -5.64 -8.89 -7.94
CA PHE A 46 -5.07 -9.16 -9.26
C PHE A 46 -3.62 -8.67 -9.38
N LEU A 47 -3.29 -7.48 -8.88
CA LEU A 47 -1.91 -6.98 -8.86
C LEU A 47 -1.00 -7.89 -8.04
N MET A 48 -1.44 -8.33 -6.85
CA MET A 48 -0.66 -9.21 -5.98
C MET A 48 -0.42 -10.58 -6.61
N VAL A 49 -1.40 -11.13 -7.35
CA VAL A 49 -1.22 -12.40 -8.07
C VAL A 49 -0.17 -12.26 -9.18
N ASN A 50 -0.20 -11.19 -9.98
CA ASN A 50 0.81 -10.97 -11.02
C ASN A 50 2.21 -10.77 -10.45
N VAL A 51 2.33 -9.98 -9.38
CA VAL A 51 3.60 -9.81 -8.67
C VAL A 51 4.11 -11.14 -8.12
N GLY A 52 3.22 -12.02 -7.66
CA GLY A 52 3.59 -13.36 -7.19
C GLY A 52 4.18 -14.27 -8.27
N TYR A 53 3.76 -14.12 -9.54
CA TYR A 53 4.33 -14.90 -10.66
C TYR A 53 5.74 -14.45 -11.05
N GLU A 54 6.12 -13.20 -10.74
CA GLU A 54 7.45 -12.65 -11.03
C GLU A 54 8.56 -13.26 -10.15
N PHE A 55 8.21 -13.88 -9.02
CA PHE A 55 9.16 -14.49 -8.09
C PHE A 55 9.37 -15.98 -8.37
N ASP A 56 10.48 -16.33 -9.02
CA ASP A 56 10.95 -17.72 -9.12
C ASP A 56 11.80 -18.08 -7.89
N ILE A 57 11.43 -19.15 -7.19
CA ILE A 57 12.15 -19.63 -6.00
C ILE A 57 13.14 -20.72 -6.41
N ASP A 58 14.42 -20.37 -6.51
CA ASP A 58 15.49 -21.33 -6.72
C ASP A 58 15.74 -22.17 -5.44
N LYS A 59 15.24 -23.41 -5.46
CA LYS A 59 15.33 -24.36 -4.33
C LYS A 59 16.73 -24.98 -4.17
N SER A 60 17.69 -24.69 -5.05
CA SER A 60 19.03 -25.28 -5.00
C SER A 60 19.94 -24.67 -3.92
N ARG A 61 19.64 -23.45 -3.44
CA ARG A 61 20.46 -22.70 -2.46
C ARG A 61 19.64 -22.16 -1.28
N LEU A 62 19.03 -23.07 -0.52
CA LEU A 62 18.19 -22.74 0.65
C LEU A 62 18.93 -21.93 1.74
N GLY A 63 20.25 -22.08 1.86
CA GLY A 63 21.06 -21.37 2.87
C GLY A 63 21.23 -19.87 2.58
N ASP A 64 21.36 -19.48 1.31
CA ASP A 64 21.43 -18.07 0.92
C ASP A 64 20.03 -17.44 0.92
N TYR A 65 19.00 -18.22 0.54
CA TYR A 65 17.60 -17.81 0.64
C TYR A 65 17.19 -17.44 2.08
N GLY A 66 17.68 -18.17 3.08
CA GLY A 66 17.43 -17.84 4.49
C GLY A 66 18.01 -16.48 4.91
N LYS A 67 19.18 -16.10 4.37
CA LYS A 67 19.79 -14.78 4.62
C LYS A 67 18.99 -13.69 3.93
N ASP A 68 18.62 -13.89 2.68
CA ASP A 68 17.79 -12.94 1.92
C ASP A 68 16.43 -12.74 2.57
N TYR A 69 15.86 -13.79 3.16
CA TYR A 69 14.62 -13.71 3.93
C TYR A 69 14.76 -12.84 5.19
N VAL A 70 15.86 -12.96 5.93
CA VAL A 70 16.14 -12.12 7.11
C VAL A 70 16.35 -10.65 6.70
N VAL A 71 17.04 -10.42 5.58
CA VAL A 71 17.21 -9.07 5.02
C VAL A 71 15.87 -8.50 4.59
N ALA A 72 15.01 -9.28 3.92
CA ALA A 72 13.67 -8.85 3.51
C ALA A 72 12.77 -8.56 4.72
N MET A 73 12.81 -9.41 5.75
CA MET A 73 12.03 -9.24 6.96
C MET A 73 12.45 -7.99 7.75
N SER A 74 13.76 -7.73 7.85
CA SER A 74 14.27 -6.51 8.49
C SER A 74 13.99 -5.27 7.66
N ALA A 75 14.07 -5.34 6.33
CA ALA A 75 13.73 -4.26 5.41
C ALA A 75 12.24 -3.86 5.48
N ALA A 76 11.33 -4.80 5.78
CA ALA A 76 9.91 -4.48 6.01
C ALA A 76 9.61 -4.10 7.48
N GLY A 77 10.27 -4.76 8.43
CA GLY A 77 10.00 -4.62 9.86
C GLY A 77 10.57 -3.34 10.48
N LEU A 78 11.78 -2.92 10.08
CA LEU A 78 12.41 -1.71 10.62
C LEU A 78 11.62 -0.44 10.25
N PRO A 79 11.25 -0.18 8.97
CA PRO A 79 10.43 0.98 8.65
C PRO A 79 9.10 1.00 9.40
N TRP A 80 8.47 -0.16 9.58
CA TRP A 80 7.24 -0.28 10.35
C TRP A 80 7.42 0.20 11.79
N LEU A 81 8.46 -0.28 12.49
CA LEU A 81 8.75 0.13 13.87
C LEU A 81 9.16 1.61 13.98
N PHE A 82 10.01 2.09 13.07
CA PHE A 82 10.46 3.49 13.07
C PHE A 82 9.30 4.47 12.83
N VAL A 83 8.41 4.16 11.87
CA VAL A 83 7.22 4.99 11.60
C VAL A 83 6.25 4.95 12.78
N ALA A 84 6.03 3.78 13.41
CA ALA A 84 5.19 3.67 14.60
C ALA A 84 5.73 4.49 15.78
N ALA A 85 7.05 4.42 16.03
CA ALA A 85 7.70 5.22 17.05
C ALA A 85 7.59 6.72 16.74
N TRP A 86 7.77 7.12 15.48
CA TRP A 86 7.62 8.51 15.06
C TRP A 86 6.19 9.04 15.31
N LEU A 87 5.16 8.25 14.96
CA LEU A 87 3.76 8.59 15.21
C LEU A 87 3.42 8.72 16.70
N HIS A 88 4.09 7.94 17.55
CA HIS A 88 3.89 7.99 18.99
C HIS A 88 4.59 9.20 19.65
N TYR A 89 5.85 9.46 19.28
CA TYR A 89 6.70 10.44 19.97
C TYR A 89 6.72 11.84 19.35
N MET A 90 6.65 11.97 18.03
CA MET A 90 6.85 13.26 17.35
C MET A 90 5.54 13.93 16.93
N LEU A 91 4.43 13.19 16.87
CA LEU A 91 3.16 13.74 16.44
C LEU A 91 2.52 14.60 17.57
N PRO A 92 2.12 15.85 17.30
CA PRO A 92 1.42 16.67 18.29
C PRO A 92 0.10 15.99 18.67
N GLY A 93 -0.02 15.58 19.94
CA GLY A 93 -1.16 14.81 20.46
C GLY A 93 -0.89 13.31 20.70
N SER A 94 0.36 12.84 20.56
CA SER A 94 0.87 11.49 20.90
C SER A 94 -0.14 10.36 20.70
N MET A 95 -0.09 9.71 19.54
CA MET A 95 -1.00 8.59 19.25
C MET A 95 -0.64 7.36 20.09
N ALA A 96 -1.61 6.69 20.69
CA ALA A 96 -1.36 5.45 21.45
C ALA A 96 -0.69 4.38 20.56
N TRP A 97 0.10 3.49 21.17
CA TRP A 97 0.87 2.45 20.45
C TRP A 97 0.03 1.57 19.53
N GLY A 98 -1.19 1.19 19.95
CA GLY A 98 -2.11 0.38 19.14
C GLY A 98 -2.42 1.01 17.77
N PRO A 99 -3.04 2.20 17.72
CA PRO A 99 -3.33 2.89 16.47
C PRO A 99 -2.05 3.32 15.71
N ALA A 100 -0.96 3.67 16.40
CA ALA A 100 0.30 4.02 15.76
C ALA A 100 0.91 2.83 14.99
N LEU A 101 0.94 1.63 15.59
CA LEU A 101 1.40 0.41 14.91
C LEU A 101 0.50 0.02 13.75
N LEU A 102 -0.82 0.21 13.89
CA LEU A 102 -1.77 -0.07 12.83
C LEU A 102 -1.58 0.88 11.63
N MET A 103 -1.44 2.18 11.89
CA MET A 103 -1.17 3.17 10.84
C MET A 103 0.17 2.93 10.16
N ALA A 104 1.21 2.63 10.94
CA ALA A 104 2.52 2.30 10.40
C ALA A 104 2.46 1.06 9.48
N ARG A 105 1.60 0.07 9.79
CA ARG A 105 1.43 -1.12 8.94
C ARG A 105 0.79 -0.80 7.60
N PHE A 106 -0.09 0.20 7.53
CA PHE A 106 -0.64 0.68 6.26
C PHE A 106 0.35 1.51 5.44
N ALA A 107 1.35 2.12 6.08
CA ALA A 107 2.41 2.88 5.41
C ALA A 107 3.61 2.01 4.98
N ALA A 108 3.80 0.86 5.61
CA ALA A 108 4.94 -0.04 5.35
C ALA A 108 4.97 -0.74 3.96
N PRO A 109 3.87 -1.11 3.28
CA PRO A 109 3.97 -1.93 2.07
C PRO A 109 4.63 -1.15 0.92
N THR A 110 5.74 -1.68 0.43
CA THR A 110 6.46 -1.15 -0.74
C THR A 110 5.78 -1.62 -2.02
N SER A 111 5.36 -0.69 -2.88
CA SER A 111 4.62 -0.97 -4.11
C SER A 111 5.49 -1.47 -5.26
N ALA A 112 6.23 -2.58 -5.06
CA ALA A 112 7.12 -3.15 -6.06
C ALA A 112 6.40 -3.42 -7.40
N GLY A 113 5.15 -3.89 -7.37
CA GLY A 113 4.37 -4.13 -8.60
C GLY A 113 4.07 -2.88 -9.44
N ILE A 114 3.92 -1.71 -8.80
CA ILE A 114 3.75 -0.44 -9.52
C ILE A 114 5.09 0.02 -10.10
N LEU A 115 6.18 -0.19 -9.36
CA LEU A 115 7.53 0.17 -9.81
C LEU A 115 7.93 -0.61 -11.07
N PHE A 116 7.68 -1.92 -11.12
CA PHE A 116 7.93 -2.75 -12.31
C PHE A 116 7.05 -2.33 -13.49
N SER A 117 5.76 -2.07 -13.26
CA SER A 117 4.84 -1.56 -14.29
C SER A 117 5.17 -0.15 -14.83
N MET A 118 5.96 0.63 -14.08
CA MET A 118 6.41 1.97 -14.46
C MET A 118 7.75 1.99 -15.20
N LEU A 119 8.61 0.99 -14.96
CA LEU A 119 9.95 0.87 -15.57
C LEU A 119 9.92 0.16 -16.94
N GLU A 120 8.93 -0.69 -17.19
CA GLU A 120 8.59 -1.23 -18.53
C GLU A 120 7.81 -0.25 -19.42
#